data_AF-A0A6B3CZL2-F1
#
_entry.id   AF-A0A6B3CZL2-F1
#
_cell.length_a   1.000
_cell.length_b   1.000
_cell.length_c   1.000
_cell.angle_alpha   90.00
_cell.angle_beta   90.00
_cell.angle_gamma   90.00
#
_symmetry.space_group_name_H-M   'P 1'
#
loop_
_entity.id
_entity.type
_entity.pdbx_description
1 polymer ?
#
loop_
_entity_poly.entity_id
_entity_poly.type
_entity_poly.pdbx_seq_one_letter_code
_entity_poly.pdbx_strand_id
1 'polypeptide(L)' 'MAVRGILGRQRREYRTPEPHPSGARPPKLGELVPEHVAIVMDGNGRWAKERGLPRTEGHKVGAEQVMDVLQGAIEMG' A
#
# COMPACT_ATOMS: atom_id res chain seq x y z
N MET A 1 -34.00 -35.32 7.37
CA MET A 1 -33.34 -34.19 8.06
C MET A 1 -32.24 -33.67 7.15
N ALA A 2 -32.40 -32.47 6.60
CA ALA A 2 -31.52 -31.92 5.58
C ALA A 2 -30.18 -31.48 6.18
N VAL A 3 -29.09 -31.92 5.55
CA VAL A 3 -27.71 -31.55 5.85
C VAL A 3 -27.56 -30.04 5.68
N ARG A 4 -27.33 -29.30 6.77
CA ARG A 4 -26.95 -27.88 6.72
C ARG A 4 -25.59 -27.80 6.03
N GLY A 5 -25.61 -27.42 4.76
CA GLY A 5 -24.41 -27.06 4.00
C GLY A 5 -23.66 -25.95 4.75
N ILE A 6 -22.52 -26.30 5.32
CA ILE A 6 -21.51 -25.34 5.75
C ILE A 6 -20.98 -24.74 4.46
N LEU A 7 -21.52 -23.58 4.07
CA LEU A 7 -20.91 -22.72 3.07
C LEU A 7 -19.53 -22.34 3.62
N GLY A 8 -18.52 -23.14 3.28
CA GLY A 8 -17.14 -22.87 3.60
C GLY A 8 -16.83 -21.47 3.10
N ARG A 9 -16.46 -20.57 4.02
CA ARG A 9 -15.92 -19.25 3.67
C ARG A 9 -14.86 -19.48 2.61
N GLN A 10 -15.08 -19.00 1.39
CA GLN A 10 -14.04 -19.02 0.36
C GLN A 10 -12.80 -18.36 0.96
N ARG A 11 -11.73 -19.15 1.08
CA ARG A 11 -10.43 -18.68 1.55
C ARG A 11 -10.02 -17.54 0.62
N ARG A 12 -9.95 -16.31 1.13
CA ARG A 12 -9.47 -15.17 0.35
C ARG A 12 -8.04 -15.47 -0.06
N GLU A 13 -7.79 -15.57 -1.35
CA GLU A 13 -6.44 -15.61 -1.90
C GLU A 13 -5.85 -14.20 -1.78
N TYR A 14 -4.86 -14.06 -0.92
CA TYR A 14 -4.06 -12.85 -0.83
C TYR A 14 -3.01 -12.90 -1.94
N ARG A 15 -2.96 -11.85 -2.77
CA ARG A 15 -1.90 -11.68 -3.75
C ARG A 15 -0.68 -11.11 -3.07
N THR A 16 0.48 -11.63 -3.44
CA THR A 16 1.77 -11.04 -3.07
C THR A 16 1.87 -9.65 -3.75
N PRO A 17 2.43 -8.64 -3.08
CA PRO A 17 2.61 -7.31 -3.67
C PRO A 17 3.52 -7.37 -4.90
N GLU A 18 3.36 -6.42 -5.82
CA GLU A 18 4.24 -6.32 -6.98
C GLU A 18 5.59 -5.74 -6.52
N PRO A 19 6.73 -6.25 -7.03
CA PRO A 19 8.03 -5.70 -6.67
C PRO A 19 8.17 -4.25 -7.12
N HIS A 20 8.77 -3.41 -6.28
CA HIS A 20 9.03 -2.01 -6.64
C HIS A 20 9.87 -1.91 -7.93
N PRO A 21 9.57 -0.99 -8.87
CA PRO A 21 10.24 -0.90 -10.18
C PRO A 21 11.77 -0.72 -10.12
N SER A 22 12.29 -0.14 -9.05
CA SER A 22 13.75 0.01 -8.85
C SER A 22 14.47 -1.31 -8.53
N GLY A 23 13.74 -2.39 -8.25
CA GLY A 23 14.32 -3.65 -7.79
C GLY A 23 14.74 -3.64 -6.30
N ALA A 24 14.40 -2.59 -5.56
CA ALA A 24 14.59 -2.55 -4.11
C ALA A 24 13.89 -3.73 -3.42
N ARG A 25 14.40 -4.12 -2.25
CA ARG A 25 13.86 -5.19 -1.41
C ARG A 25 13.76 -4.69 0.03
N PRO A 26 12.79 -5.19 0.82
CA PRO A 26 12.64 -4.79 2.21
C PRO A 26 13.91 -5.08 3.02
N PRO A 27 14.36 -4.15 3.89
CA PRO A 27 15.44 -4.41 4.83
C PRO A 27 15.03 -5.47 5.86
N LYS A 28 16.01 -6.24 6.35
CA LYS A 28 15.79 -7.24 7.40
C LYS A 28 15.84 -6.57 8.78
N LEU A 29 14.67 -6.23 9.33
CA LEU A 29 14.55 -5.60 10.65
C LEU A 29 14.17 -6.58 11.78
N GLY A 30 13.63 -7.77 11.45
CA GLY A 30 13.25 -8.78 12.44
C GLY A 30 12.19 -8.26 13.40
N GLU A 31 12.43 -8.41 14.71
CA GLU A 31 11.50 -7.98 15.77
C GLU A 31 11.34 -6.45 15.88
N LEU A 32 12.13 -5.67 15.14
CA LEU A 32 12.06 -4.21 15.14
C LEU A 32 11.02 -3.64 14.15
N VAL A 33 10.29 -4.48 13.41
CA VAL A 33 9.20 -4.02 12.54
C VAL A 33 8.06 -3.49 13.42
N PRO A 34 7.62 -2.22 13.24
CA PRO A 34 6.53 -1.66 14.03
C PRO A 34 5.19 -2.30 13.68
N GLU A 35 4.39 -2.63 14.69
CA GLU A 35 3.03 -3.19 14.49
C GLU A 35 2.06 -2.20 13.83
N HIS A 36 2.29 -0.89 14.00
CA HIS A 36 1.43 0.15 13.45
C HIS A 36 2.22 1.39 13.07
N VAL A 37 2.00 1.85 11.84
CA VAL A 37 2.59 3.07 11.28
C VAL A 37 1.47 3.98 10.80
N ALA A 38 1.52 5.25 11.23
CA ALA A 38 0.63 6.29 10.74
C ALA A 38 1.44 7.29 9.91
N ILE A 39 0.94 7.64 8.72
CA ILE A 39 1.61 8.53 7.77
C ILE A 39 0.70 9.72 7.44
N VAL A 40 1.25 10.93 7.55
CA VAL A 40 0.60 12.15 7.04
C VAL A 40 1.17 12.46 5.66
N MET A 41 0.37 12.27 4.62
CA MET A 41 0.76 12.54 3.23
C MET A 41 0.50 14.00 2.85
N ASP A 42 1.37 14.90 3.32
CA ASP A 42 1.37 16.31 2.91
C ASP A 42 2.22 16.55 1.66
N GLY A 43 2.03 17.68 0.99
CA GLY A 43 2.92 18.18 -0.04
C GLY A 43 2.39 18.07 -1.46
N ASN A 44 1.32 17.30 -1.70
CA ASN A 44 0.73 17.11 -3.04
C ASN A 44 0.46 18.44 -3.77
N GLY A 45 -0.09 19.43 -3.07
CA GLY A 45 -0.34 20.75 -3.65
C GLY A 45 0.92 21.56 -3.95
N ARG A 46 1.96 21.46 -3.10
CA ARG A 46 3.26 22.11 -3.34
C ARG A 46 3.96 21.46 -4.54
N TRP A 47 3.97 20.13 -4.60
CA TRP A 47 4.50 19.34 -5.71
C TRP A 47 3.88 19.74 -7.05
N ALA A 48 2.55 19.91 -7.09
CA ALA A 48 1.84 20.33 -8.31
C ALA A 48 2.21 21.77 -8.69
N LYS A 49 2.25 22.68 -7.71
CA LYS A 49 2.59 24.09 -7.93
C LYS A 49 4.00 24.26 -8.51
N GLU A 50 4.99 23.55 -7.98
CA GLU A 50 6.38 23.58 -8.47
C GLU A 50 6.52 23.14 -9.92
N ARG A 51 5.55 22.37 -10.43
CA ARG A 51 5.51 21.85 -11.80
C ARG A 51 4.56 22.63 -12.71
N GLY A 52 3.95 23.72 -12.22
CA GLY A 52 2.96 24.48 -12.96
C GLY A 52 1.66 23.71 -13.24
N LEU A 53 1.36 22.69 -12.43
CA LEU A 53 0.20 21.81 -12.60
C LEU A 53 -0.97 22.21 -11.68
N PRO A 54 -2.21 21.87 -12.05
CA PRO A 54 -3.35 21.95 -11.14
C PRO A 54 -3.13 21.10 -9.88
N ARG A 55 -3.65 21.56 -8.73
CA ARG A 55 -3.53 20.85 -7.45
C ARG A 55 -4.02 19.40 -7.51
N THR A 56 -5.05 19.12 -8.31
CA THR A 56 -5.62 17.79 -8.51
C THR A 56 -4.62 16.78 -9.05
N GLU A 57 -3.64 17.21 -9.86
CA GLU A 57 -2.62 16.30 -10.39
C GLU A 57 -1.69 15.80 -9.28
N GLY A 58 -1.35 16.67 -8.32
CA GLY A 58 -0.61 16.24 -7.14
C GLY A 58 -1.37 15.21 -6.31
N HIS A 59 -2.69 15.32 -6.21
CA HIS A 59 -3.51 14.32 -5.51
C HIS A 59 -3.57 12.98 -6.25
N LYS A 60 -3.61 12.99 -7.59
CA LYS A 60 -3.57 11.75 -8.40
C LYS A 60 -2.25 11.01 -8.18
N VAL A 61 -1.12 11.71 -8.28
CA VAL A 61 0.20 11.13 -7.98
C VAL A 61 0.26 10.64 -6.54
N GLY A 62 -0.25 11.41 -5.58
CA GLY A 62 -0.34 10.99 -4.19
C GLY A 62 -1.11 9.67 -3.99
N ALA A 63 -2.15 9.40 -4.77
CA ALA A 63 -2.89 8.14 -4.69
C ALA A 63 -2.06 6.94 -5.16
N GLU A 64 -1.23 7.11 -6.20
CA GLU A 64 -0.29 6.08 -6.64
C GLU A 64 0.78 5.80 -5.57
N GLN A 65 1.28 6.85 -4.90
CA GLN A 65 2.26 6.71 -3.81
C GLN A 65 1.69 5.94 -2.60
N VAL A 66 0.39 6.08 -2.29
CA VAL A 66 -0.26 5.25 -1.26
C VAL A 66 -0.14 3.78 -1.59
N MET A 67 -0.42 3.41 -2.84
CA MET A 67 -0.41 2.01 -3.27
C MET A 67 0.99 1.42 -3.19
N ASP A 68 2.02 2.20 -3.54
CA ASP A 68 3.41 1.78 -3.42
C ASP A 68 3.82 1.55 -1.95
N VAL A 69 3.47 2.48 -1.06
CA VAL A 69 3.74 2.35 0.38
C VAL A 69 3.01 1.15 0.99
N LEU A 70 1.76 0.90 0.58
CA LEU A 70 1.00 -0.28 1.04
C LEU A 70 1.65 -1.59 0.58
N GLN A 71 2.17 -1.65 -0.64
CA GLN A 71 2.90 -2.82 -1.13
C GLN A 71 4.17 -3.05 -0.30
N GLY A 72 4.95 -1.99 -0.05
CA GLY A 72 6.12 -2.07 0.81
C GLY A 72 5.79 -2.48 2.25
N ALA A 73 4.67 -2.02 2.81
CA ALA A 73 4.21 -2.45 4.13
C ALA A 73 3.91 -3.96 4.15
N ILE A 74 3.23 -4.48 3.13
CA ILE A 74 2.97 -5.93 3.01
C ILE A 74 4.27 -6.73 2.85
N GLU A 75 5.26 -6.20 2.11
CA GLU A 75 6.57 -6.85 1.96
C GLU A 75 7.39 -6.86 3.25
N MET A 76 7.24 -5.84 4.11
CA MET A 76 7.94 -5.73 5.39
C MET A 76 7.41 -6.67 6.47
N GLY A 77 6.13 -7.04 6.40
CA GLY A 77 5.43 -7.87 7.40
C GLY A 77 4.62 -7.06 8.40
#